data_AF-A0A3R8U243-F1
#
_entry.id   AF-A0A3R8U243-F1
#
_cell.length_a   1.000
_cell.length_b   1.000
_cell.length_c   1.000
_cell.angle_alpha   90.00
_cell.angle_beta   90.00
_cell.angle_gamma   90.00
#
_symmetry.space_group_name_H-M   'P 1'
#
loop_
_entity.id
_entity.type
_entity.pdbx_description
1 polymer ?
#
loop_
_entity_poly.entity_id
_entity_poly.type
_entity_poly.pdbx_seq_one_letter_code
_entity_poly.pdbx_strand_id
1 'polypeptide(L)'
;MLVQVARRLLACVRTTDVVCRLGGDEFMLILEGAGAVHDVQRMGQRVLTCLSEAYVIDGHHITVTPSIGAVMHDGQEPDTELIERADAAMYAAKHGGKGRLVMGTSGDGLPDQTSAAA
;
A
#
# COMPACT_ATOMS: atom_id res chain seq x y z
N MET A 1 -6.09 0.54 -19.00
CA MET A 1 -5.78 1.15 -17.68
C MET A 1 -5.06 0.20 -16.74
N LEU A 2 -5.63 -0.95 -16.32
CA LEU A 2 -4.99 -1.85 -15.32
C LEU A 2 -3.59 -2.34 -15.72
N VAL A 3 -3.32 -2.53 -17.01
CA VAL A 3 -1.97 -2.84 -17.50
C VAL A 3 -0.96 -1.72 -17.20
N GLN A 4 -1.37 -0.45 -17.30
CA GLN A 4 -0.50 0.69 -16.95
C GLN A 4 -0.29 0.79 -15.43
N VAL A 5 -1.32 0.49 -14.62
CA VAL A 5 -1.18 0.39 -13.15
C VAL A 5 -0.13 -0.67 -12.80
N ALA A 6 -0.24 -1.88 -13.37
CA ALA A 6 0.73 -2.95 -13.15
C ALA A 6 2.16 -2.53 -13.56
N ARG A 7 2.33 -1.85 -14.69
CA ARG A 7 3.65 -1.32 -15.13
C ARG A 7 4.21 -0.28 -14.17
N ARG A 8 3.38 0.64 -13.67
CA ARG A 8 3.80 1.65 -12.69
C ARG A 8 4.19 1.01 -11.36
N LEU A 9 3.43 0.02 -10.90
CA LEU A 9 3.78 -0.76 -9.70
C LEU A 9 5.12 -1.48 -9.87
N LEU A 10 5.34 -2.18 -10.98
CA LEU A 10 6.61 -2.84 -11.27
C LEU A 10 7.80 -1.87 -11.32
N ALA A 11 7.60 -0.64 -11.81
CA ALA A 11 8.61 0.42 -11.77
C ALA A 11 8.81 1.04 -10.37
N CYS A 12 7.84 0.87 -9.46
CA CYS A 12 7.91 1.35 -8.07
C CYS A 12 8.63 0.39 -7.14
N VAL A 13 8.69 -0.90 -7.45
CA VAL A 13 9.25 -1.87 -6.52
C VAL A 13 10.70 -2.22 -6.85
N ARG A 14 11.40 -2.87 -5.92
CA ARG A 14 12.72 -3.47 -6.16
C ARG A 14 12.56 -4.80 -6.90
N THR A 15 13.66 -5.33 -7.43
CA THR A 15 13.66 -6.62 -8.13
C THR A 15 13.32 -7.82 -7.24
N THR A 16 13.51 -7.69 -5.92
CA THR A 16 13.17 -8.70 -4.91
C THR A 16 11.72 -8.63 -4.46
N ASP A 17 11.07 -7.49 -4.67
CA ASP A 17 9.69 -7.30 -4.25
C ASP A 17 8.74 -7.99 -5.23
N VAL A 18 7.59 -8.44 -4.73
CA VAL A 18 6.56 -9.11 -5.55
C VAL A 18 5.38 -8.17 -5.75
N VAL A 19 4.91 -8.07 -6.99
CA VAL A 19 3.64 -7.41 -7.34
C VAL A 19 2.66 -8.47 -7.81
N CYS A 20 1.52 -8.61 -7.13
CA CYS A 20 0.45 -9.49 -7.56
C CYS A 20 -0.86 -8.72 -7.77
N ARG A 21 -1.70 -9.21 -8.69
CA ARG A 21 -3.08 -8.76 -8.86
C ARG A 21 -3.98 -9.84 -8.31
N LEU A 22 -4.76 -9.51 -7.28
CA LEU A 22 -5.63 -10.46 -6.59
C LEU A 22 -6.92 -10.70 -7.40
N GLY A 23 -7.44 -9.64 -7.99
CA GLY A 23 -8.68 -9.63 -8.76
C GLY A 23 -9.04 -8.19 -9.13
N GLY A 24 -10.07 -7.97 -9.95
CA GLY A 24 -10.61 -6.63 -10.20
C GLY A 24 -9.54 -5.55 -10.44
N ASP A 25 -9.56 -4.50 -9.63
CA ASP A 25 -8.56 -3.43 -9.56
C ASP A 25 -7.63 -3.55 -8.33
N GLU A 26 -7.62 -4.70 -7.65
CA GLU A 26 -6.89 -4.96 -6.41
C GLU A 26 -5.49 -5.53 -6.69
N PHE A 27 -4.49 -4.87 -6.11
CA PHE A 27 -3.08 -5.24 -6.19
C PHE A 27 -2.50 -5.36 -4.79
N MET A 28 -1.58 -6.31 -4.62
CA MET A 28 -0.83 -6.49 -3.39
C MET A 28 0.67 -6.49 -3.72
N LEU A 29 1.43 -5.87 -2.82
CA LEU A 29 2.88 -5.76 -2.90
C LEU A 29 3.48 -6.48 -1.69
N ILE A 30 4.43 -7.37 -1.93
CA ILE A 30 5.24 -8.01 -0.88
C ILE A 30 6.62 -7.38 -0.95
N LEU A 31 7.02 -6.70 0.13
CA LEU A 31 8.30 -6.02 0.22
C LEU A 31 9.30 -6.92 0.94
N GLU A 32 10.23 -7.51 0.20
CA GLU A 32 11.22 -8.41 0.78
C GLU A 32 12.29 -7.60 1.53
N GLY A 33 12.60 -8.03 2.76
CA GLY A 33 13.64 -7.41 3.57
C GLY A 33 13.32 -5.98 4.03
N ALA A 34 12.04 -5.62 4.13
CA ALA A 34 11.64 -4.39 4.81
C ALA A 34 11.95 -4.54 6.32
N GLY A 35 13.02 -3.88 6.78
CA GLY A 35 13.50 -4.03 8.16
C GLY A 35 12.83 -3.09 9.16
N ALA A 36 12.15 -2.05 8.68
CA ALA A 36 11.47 -1.08 9.52
C ALA A 36 10.16 -0.58 8.89
N VAL A 37 9.22 -0.16 9.75
CA VAL A 37 7.96 0.49 9.34
C VAL A 37 8.20 1.65 8.37
N HIS A 38 9.26 2.43 8.60
CA HIS A 38 9.63 3.55 7.75
C HIS A 38 9.92 3.13 6.29
N ASP A 39 10.49 1.94 6.05
CA ASP A 39 10.74 1.45 4.69
C ASP A 39 9.42 1.19 3.94
N VAL A 40 8.45 0.59 4.64
CA VAL A 40 7.11 0.34 4.12
C VAL A 40 6.36 1.64 3.87
N GLN A 41 6.44 2.61 4.80
CA GLN A 41 5.83 3.92 4.62
C GLN A 41 6.41 4.65 3.41
N ARG A 42 7.74 4.65 3.25
CA ARG A 42 8.43 5.27 2.12
C ARG A 42 8.01 4.62 0.79
N MET A 43 7.95 3.29 0.75
CA MET A 43 7.50 2.57 -0.45
C MET A 43 6.03 2.85 -0.75
N GLY A 44 5.15 2.78 0.25
CA GLY A 44 3.72 3.07 0.10
C GLY A 44 3.48 4.49 -0.41
N GLN A 45 4.21 5.49 0.11
CA GLN A 45 4.11 6.86 -0.37
C GLN A 45 4.59 7.01 -1.83
N ARG A 46 5.68 6.32 -2.21
CA ARG A 46 6.16 6.29 -3.60
C ARG A 46 5.11 5.69 -4.54
N VAL A 47 4.51 4.57 -4.16
CA VAL A 47 3.42 3.92 -4.91
C VAL A 47 2.23 4.85 -5.03
N LEU A 48 1.81 5.48 -3.92
CA LEU A 48 0.71 6.43 -3.89
C LEU A 48 0.92 7.56 -4.89
N THR A 49 2.09 8.20 -4.87
CA THR A 49 2.45 9.29 -5.80
C THR A 49 2.46 8.81 -7.24
N CYS A 50 3.15 7.70 -7.54
CA CYS A 50 3.27 7.18 -8.90
C CYS A 50 1.91 6.79 -9.50
N LEU A 51 1.05 6.14 -8.71
CA LEU A 51 -0.27 5.75 -9.18
C LEU A 51 -1.24 6.92 -9.31
N SER A 52 -1.01 8.03 -8.60
CA SER A 52 -1.84 9.24 -8.67
C SER A 52 -1.53 10.12 -9.89
N GLU A 53 -0.44 9.86 -10.61
CA GLU A 53 -0.17 10.56 -11.87
C GLU A 53 -1.25 10.27 -12.93
N ALA A 54 -1.54 11.23 -13.80
CA ALA A 54 -2.52 11.03 -14.86
C ALA A 54 -2.12 9.88 -15.80
N TYR A 55 -3.08 9.03 -16.17
CA TYR A 55 -2.98 8.01 -17.20
C TYR A 55 -3.56 8.56 -18.49
N VAL A 56 -2.89 8.29 -19.61
CA VAL A 56 -3.43 8.59 -20.94
C VAL A 56 -3.92 7.27 -21.54
N ILE A 57 -5.24 7.17 -21.72
CA ILE A 57 -5.92 6.00 -22.28
C ILE A 57 -6.81 6.49 -23.42
N ASP A 58 -6.53 6.05 -24.65
CA ASP A 58 -7.28 6.45 -25.85
C ASP A 58 -7.45 7.97 -25.98
N GLY A 59 -6.39 8.73 -25.65
CA GLY A 59 -6.37 10.20 -25.65
C GLY A 59 -7.01 10.88 -24.45
N HIS A 60 -7.63 10.13 -23.53
CA HIS A 60 -8.26 10.67 -22.32
C HIS A 60 -7.29 10.68 -21.15
N HIS A 61 -7.28 11.78 -20.40
CA HIS A 61 -6.55 11.89 -19.13
C HIS A 61 -7.42 11.38 -17.98
N ILE A 62 -6.97 10.33 -17.33
CA ILE A 62 -7.66 9.69 -16.20
C ILE A 62 -6.75 9.76 -14.99
N THR A 63 -7.27 10.20 -13.85
CA THR A 63 -6.54 10.23 -12.58
C THR A 63 -7.21 9.28 -11.62
N VAL A 64 -6.42 8.53 -10.84
CA VAL A 64 -6.96 7.67 -9.77
C VAL A 64 -6.43 8.09 -8.42
N THR A 65 -7.21 7.79 -7.39
CA THR A 65 -6.85 8.03 -5.99
C THR A 65 -6.71 6.69 -5.28
N PRO A 66 -5.51 6.09 -5.31
CA PRO A 66 -5.29 4.78 -4.68
C PRO A 66 -5.50 4.87 -3.17
N SER A 67 -6.08 3.81 -2.61
CA SER A 67 -6.17 3.57 -1.17
C SER A 67 -5.22 2.43 -0.85
N ILE A 68 -4.28 2.66 0.06
CA ILE A 68 -3.26 1.67 0.40
C ILE A 68 -3.35 1.35 1.88
N GLY A 69 -3.50 0.07 2.21
CA GLY A 69 -3.25 -0.47 3.53
C GLY A 69 -1.92 -1.20 3.53
N ALA A 70 -1.13 -1.03 4.58
CA ALA A 70 0.15 -1.73 4.72
C ALA A 70 0.35 -2.21 6.16
N VAL A 71 1.07 -3.32 6.30
CA VAL A 71 1.37 -3.96 7.57
C VAL A 71 2.82 -4.44 7.56
N MET A 72 3.42 -4.53 8.75
CA MET A 72 4.66 -5.26 8.94
C MET A 72 4.32 -6.68 9.37
N HIS A 73 4.95 -7.66 8.75
CA HIS A 73 4.89 -9.03 9.23
C HIS A 73 5.86 -9.19 10.41
N ASP A 74 5.36 -9.64 11.55
CA ASP A 74 6.14 -9.88 12.77
C ASP A 74 6.86 -11.25 12.80
N GLY A 75 6.70 -12.06 11.76
CA GLY A 75 7.24 -13.42 11.65
C GLY A 75 6.56 -14.46 12.54
N GLN A 76 5.49 -14.12 13.27
CA GLN A 76 4.76 -15.01 14.16
C GLN A 76 3.29 -15.17 13.78
N GLU A 77 2.70 -14.17 13.12
CA GLU A 77 1.32 -14.23 12.65
C GLU A 77 1.15 -15.08 11.37
N PRO A 78 0.00 -15.75 11.18
CA PRO A 78 -0.33 -16.41 9.92
C PRO A 78 -0.53 -15.41 8.77
N ASP A 79 -0.16 -15.80 7.55
CA ASP A 79 -0.35 -14.99 6.34
C ASP A 79 -1.79 -14.49 6.17
N THR A 80 -2.79 -15.28 6.58
CA THR A 80 -4.21 -14.88 6.52
C THR A 80 -4.52 -13.69 7.41
N GLU A 81 -4.00 -13.66 8.64
CA GLU A 81 -4.21 -12.55 9.58
C GLU A 81 -3.48 -11.29 9.11
N LEU A 82 -2.29 -11.46 8.54
CA LEU A 82 -1.52 -10.37 7.93
C LEU A 82 -2.31 -9.70 6.79
N ILE A 83 -2.91 -10.51 5.91
CA ILE A 83 -3.73 -10.02 4.79
C ILE A 83 -4.99 -9.33 5.30
N GLU A 84 -5.69 -9.89 6.29
CA GLU A 84 -6.88 -9.27 6.90
C GLU A 84 -6.55 -7.90 7.52
N ARG A 85 -5.41 -7.78 8.21
CA ARG A 85 -4.95 -6.50 8.75
C ARG A 85 -4.61 -5.48 7.66
N ALA A 86 -3.97 -5.92 6.58
CA ALA A 86 -3.67 -5.07 5.43
C ALA A 86 -4.95 -4.56 4.76
N ASP A 87 -5.95 -5.43 4.60
CA ASP A 87 -7.26 -5.08 4.03
C ASP A 87 -8.02 -4.11 4.94
N ALA A 88 -8.06 -4.35 6.25
CA ALA A 88 -8.67 -3.44 7.21
C ALA A 88 -8.03 -2.03 7.17
N ALA A 89 -6.70 -1.97 7.08
CA ALA A 89 -5.97 -0.71 6.92
C ALA A 89 -6.32 -0.02 5.59
N MET A 90 -6.42 -0.78 4.48
CA MET A 90 -6.81 -0.25 3.17
C MET A 90 -8.27 0.27 3.21
N TYR A 91 -9.16 -0.44 3.90
CA TYR A 91 -10.55 -0.03 4.07
C TYR A 91 -10.65 1.28 4.85
N ALA A 92 -9.85 1.44 5.91
CA ALA A 92 -9.70 2.71 6.63
C ALA A 92 -9.16 3.82 5.72
N ALA A 93 -8.18 3.53 4.86
CA ALA A 93 -7.68 4.48 3.86
C ALA A 93 -8.79 4.91 2.88
N LYS A 94 -9.64 3.97 2.45
CA LYS A 94 -10.76 4.20 1.53
C LYS A 94 -11.84 5.08 2.15
N HIS A 95 -12.20 4.84 3.41
CA HIS A 95 -13.22 5.61 4.14
C HIS A 95 -12.71 6.94 4.69
N GLY A 96 -11.40 7.07 4.91
CA GLY A 96 -10.79 8.32 5.36
C GLY A 96 -10.72 9.42 4.28
N GLY A 97 -11.07 9.13 3.03
CA GLY A 97 -11.02 10.09 1.91
C GLY A 97 -10.16 9.65 0.72
N LYS A 98 -9.66 8.39 0.71
CA LYS A 98 -8.76 7.84 -0.32
C LYS A 98 -7.45 8.62 -0.45
N GLY A 99 -6.65 8.27 -1.47
CA GLY A 99 -5.41 8.98 -1.79
C GLY A 99 -4.41 8.99 -0.65
N ARG A 100 -4.34 7.89 0.13
CA ARG A 100 -3.51 7.79 1.32
C ARG A 100 -3.04 6.37 1.60
N LEU A 101 -1.99 6.31 2.40
CA LEU A 101 -1.50 5.11 3.06
C LEU A 101 -2.01 5.08 4.51
N VAL A 102 -2.47 3.92 4.97
CA VAL A 102 -2.75 3.65 6.39
C VAL A 102 -1.94 2.43 6.81
N MET A 103 -1.25 2.53 7.94
CA MET A 103 -0.57 1.39 8.56
C MET A 103 -1.57 0.62 9.44
N GLY A 104 -1.65 -0.69 9.26
CA GLY A 104 -2.36 -1.57 10.17
C GLY A 104 -1.56 -1.79 11.45
N THR A 105 -2.24 -1.78 12.59
CA THR A 105 -1.64 -2.11 13.89
C THR A 105 -1.52 -3.63 14.03
N SER A 106 -0.46 -4.11 14.68
CA SER A 106 -0.41 -5.50 15.16
C SER A 106 -1.44 -5.69 16.29
N GLY A 107 -1.92 -6.92 16.48
CA GLY A 107 -2.94 -7.25 17.50
C GLY A 107 -2.54 -6.90 18.94
N ASP A 108 -1.25 -6.66 19.20
CA ASP A 108 -0.69 -6.28 20.51
C ASP A 108 -0.66 -4.76 20.74
N GLY A 109 -1.73 -4.05 20.39
CA GLY A 109 -1.81 -2.60 20.43
C GLY A 109 -1.45 -1.97 21.78
N LEU A 110 -0.19 -1.58 21.96
CA LEU A 110 0.15 -0.33 22.64
C LEU A 110 0.41 0.72 21.55
N PRO A 111 -0.33 1.84 21.52
CA PRO A 111 -0.01 2.94 20.62
C PRO A 111 1.31 3.58 21.06
N ASP A 112 2.28 3.63 20.14
CA ASP A 112 3.47 4.46 20.29
C ASP A 112 3.04 5.93 20.22
N GLN A 113 2.88 6.54 21.39
CA GLN A 113 2.56 7.95 21.54
C GLN A 113 3.82 8.79 21.27
N THR A 114 4.16 8.96 20.00
CA THR A 114 5.08 10.04 19.61
C THR A 114 4.50 10.80 18.43
N SER A 115 3.94 11.98 18.75
CA SER A 115 3.85 13.20 17.93
C SER A 115 2.47 13.87 18.01
N ALA A 116 2.18 14.50 19.14
CA ALA A 116 1.48 15.79 19.11
C ALA A 116 2.55 16.87 18.96
N ALA A 117 2.55 17.48 17.78
CA ALA A 117 3.47 18.54 17.39
C ALA A 117 3.19 19.84 18.16
N ALA A 118 4.21 20.69 18.08
CA ALA A 118 4.24 22.10 18.43
C ALA A 118 3.10 22.93 17.81
#